data_AF-A0A3M1IQD3-F1
#
_entry.id   AF-A0A3M1IQD3-F1
#
_cell.length_a   1.000
_cell.length_b   1.000
_cell.length_c   1.000
_cell.angle_alpha   90.00
_cell.angle_beta   90.00
_cell.angle_gamma   90.00
#
_symmetry.space_group_name_H-M   'P 1'
#
loop_
_entity.id
_entity.type
_entity.pdbx_description
1 polymer ?
#
loop_
_entity_poly.entity_id
_entity_poly.type
_entity_poly.pdbx_seq_one_letter_code
_entity_poly.pdbx_strand_id
1 'polypeptide(L)'
;YVPRGAGWFARTISFQMNNADDIANYQNNTANVLLYEWQGDLNRNSLVEPEEYTTRGVAEYTFDGTETGLITVPITDIFDDAAIPLEDDRYYMAVIQFVAAQEGDTYFMTAAEDTYPYGATVFISDSLSVTGELPATYYGNVLEVGNPDGADVTFSTVGFGRNIVPIVEMSIGLNGNLSLDPLVSTKDALPDDYVIETFPNPATTHFTLNMEMPDMQDVTVIVYDLKGQTLFTQKYNDLQTGNFRYDTADLPAGMYFVRVSTEAGSRTLKVSVQR
;
A
#
# COMPACT_ATOMS: atom_id res chain seq x y z
N TYR A 1 -9.01 7.18 2.46
CA TYR A 1 -9.26 7.02 3.91
C TYR A 1 -8.30 6.00 4.48
N VAL A 2 -7.71 6.31 5.63
CA VAL A 2 -6.70 5.48 6.30
C VAL A 2 -7.29 5.04 7.64
N PRO A 3 -7.83 3.81 7.76
CA PRO A 3 -8.44 3.33 8.99
C PRO A 3 -7.41 2.99 10.09
N ARG A 4 -6.18 2.66 9.69
CA ARG A 4 -5.07 2.31 10.59
C ARG A 4 -3.77 2.89 10.04
N GLY A 5 -3.56 4.17 10.28
CA GLY A 5 -2.40 4.94 9.83
C GLY A 5 -1.24 4.91 10.81
N ALA A 6 -1.49 4.69 12.09
CA ALA A 6 -0.45 4.75 13.12
C ALA A 6 0.74 3.84 12.78
N GLY A 7 1.94 4.43 12.73
CA GLY A 7 3.19 3.73 12.39
C GLY A 7 3.47 3.62 10.88
N TRP A 8 2.56 4.07 10.03
CA TRP A 8 2.76 4.22 8.59
C TRP A 8 3.10 5.66 8.26
N PHE A 9 3.82 5.84 7.15
CA PHE A 9 4.22 7.14 6.63
C PHE A 9 3.76 7.26 5.18
N ALA A 10 3.29 8.45 4.77
CA ALA A 10 3.21 8.80 3.36
C ALA A 10 4.64 9.02 2.85
N ARG A 11 4.98 8.38 1.73
CA ARG A 11 6.37 8.30 1.25
C ARG A 11 6.59 9.02 -0.06
N THR A 12 5.83 8.64 -1.06
CA THR A 12 5.91 9.23 -2.39
C THR A 12 4.51 9.46 -2.93
N ILE A 13 4.38 10.46 -3.79
CA ILE A 13 3.20 10.61 -4.63
C ILE A 13 3.65 10.41 -6.07
N SER A 14 2.93 9.55 -6.78
CA SER A 14 3.15 9.25 -8.19
C SER A 14 1.97 9.74 -9.01
N PHE A 15 2.25 10.30 -10.18
CA PHE A 15 1.22 10.79 -11.10
C PHE A 15 1.66 10.60 -12.54
N GLN A 16 0.71 10.65 -13.48
CA GLN A 16 1.00 10.43 -14.89
C GLN A 16 0.29 11.43 -15.78
N MET A 17 0.95 11.80 -16.87
CA MET A 17 0.44 12.66 -17.94
C MET A 17 0.45 11.95 -19.29
N ASN A 18 -0.44 12.37 -20.19
CA ASN A 18 -0.55 11.79 -21.53
C ASN A 18 -0.19 12.76 -22.67
N ASN A 19 0.23 13.97 -22.33
CA ASN A 19 0.59 15.02 -23.27
C ASN A 19 2.02 15.55 -23.04
N ALA A 20 2.93 14.70 -22.53
CA ALA A 20 4.32 15.09 -22.27
C ALA A 20 4.95 15.75 -23.52
N ASP A 21 4.68 15.21 -24.71
CA ASP A 21 5.18 15.74 -25.99
C ASP A 21 4.60 17.12 -26.39
N ASP A 22 3.45 17.53 -25.82
CA ASP A 22 2.72 18.76 -26.20
C ASP A 22 3.11 19.99 -25.36
N ILE A 23 3.84 19.81 -24.25
CA ILE A 23 4.33 20.93 -23.44
C ILE A 23 5.54 21.56 -24.14
N ALA A 24 5.26 22.48 -25.06
CA ALA A 24 6.26 23.19 -25.84
C ALA A 24 7.19 24.01 -24.93
N ASN A 25 8.48 23.70 -24.93
CA ASN A 25 9.49 24.38 -24.11
C ASN A 25 9.30 24.20 -22.60
N TYR A 26 9.52 22.98 -22.10
CA TYR A 26 9.55 22.55 -20.70
C TYR A 26 10.24 23.47 -19.68
N GLN A 27 10.96 24.51 -20.11
CA GLN A 27 11.69 25.40 -19.22
C GLN A 27 10.74 26.07 -18.23
N ASN A 28 10.81 25.57 -16.99
CA ASN A 28 10.17 26.08 -15.78
C ASN A 28 8.69 25.75 -15.61
N ASN A 29 8.13 24.81 -16.38
CA ASN A 29 6.83 24.24 -16.02
C ASN A 29 7.01 23.38 -14.76
N THR A 30 6.17 23.57 -13.75
CA THR A 30 6.26 22.80 -12.51
C THR A 30 4.92 22.20 -12.11
N ALA A 31 4.97 21.18 -11.26
CA ALA A 31 3.82 20.65 -10.56
C ALA A 31 4.07 20.75 -9.05
N ASN A 32 3.15 21.43 -8.35
CA ASN A 32 3.05 21.33 -6.90
C ASN A 32 2.32 20.02 -6.58
N VAL A 33 2.97 19.19 -5.80
CA VAL A 33 2.44 17.92 -5.32
C VAL A 33 2.09 18.09 -3.85
N LEU A 34 0.79 18.08 -3.57
CA LEU A 34 0.23 18.48 -2.29
C LEU A 34 -0.43 17.27 -1.62
N LEU A 35 -0.21 17.12 -0.33
CA LEU A 35 -0.93 16.16 0.49
C LEU A 35 -1.74 16.91 1.54
N TYR A 36 -3.06 16.76 1.47
CA TYR A 36 -3.99 17.31 2.45
C TYR A 36 -4.48 16.21 3.38
N GLU A 37 -4.70 16.57 4.63
CA GLU A 37 -5.39 15.75 5.62
C GLU A 37 -6.80 16.31 5.81
N TRP A 38 -7.81 15.47 5.61
CA TRP A 38 -9.22 15.85 5.59
C TRP A 38 -10.00 15.04 6.62
N GLN A 39 -11.05 15.63 7.19
CA GLN A 39 -11.93 14.94 8.17
C GLN A 39 -13.10 14.20 7.51
N GLY A 40 -13.19 14.27 6.18
CA GLY A 40 -14.33 13.77 5.43
C GLY A 40 -15.40 14.87 5.25
N ASP A 41 -16.34 14.61 4.35
CA ASP A 41 -17.41 15.56 4.00
C ASP A 41 -18.42 15.61 5.16
N LEU A 42 -18.30 16.65 5.99
CA LEU A 42 -19.07 16.75 7.23
C LEU A 42 -20.53 17.13 6.96
N ASN A 43 -20.76 17.91 5.90
CA ASN A 43 -22.06 18.48 5.57
C ASN A 43 -22.80 17.70 4.47
N ARG A 44 -22.12 16.71 3.86
CA ARG A 44 -22.60 15.77 2.82
C ARG A 44 -23.01 16.47 1.52
N ASN A 45 -22.33 17.54 1.15
CA ASN A 45 -22.60 18.26 -0.09
C ASN A 45 -21.70 17.85 -1.26
N SER A 46 -20.83 16.84 -1.07
CA SER A 46 -19.84 16.35 -2.02
C SER A 46 -18.72 17.34 -2.36
N LEU A 47 -18.57 18.39 -1.57
CA LEU A 47 -17.46 19.33 -1.61
C LEU A 47 -16.51 19.05 -0.46
N VAL A 48 -15.29 19.53 -0.65
CA VAL A 48 -14.23 19.57 0.37
C VAL A 48 -13.88 21.03 0.52
N GLU A 49 -14.42 21.67 1.55
CA GLU A 49 -14.19 23.09 1.78
C GLU A 49 -12.86 23.35 2.53
N PRO A 50 -12.26 24.54 2.36
CA PRO A 50 -11.00 24.92 3.02
C PRO A 50 -10.96 24.70 4.53
N GLU A 51 -12.11 24.82 5.20
CA GLU A 51 -12.22 24.63 6.65
C GLU A 51 -12.19 23.16 7.08
N GLU A 52 -12.35 22.21 6.15
CA GLU A 52 -12.44 20.78 6.44
C GLU A 52 -11.09 20.04 6.35
N TYR A 53 -10.08 20.67 5.72
CA TYR A 53 -8.79 20.04 5.48
C TYR A 53 -7.61 20.92 5.91
N THR A 54 -6.46 20.29 6.10
CA THR A 54 -5.19 20.97 6.39
C THR A 54 -4.11 20.46 5.45
N THR A 55 -3.20 21.33 5.03
CA THR A 55 -2.01 20.91 4.28
C THR A 55 -1.07 20.16 5.20
N ARG A 56 -0.63 18.96 4.78
CA ARG A 56 0.36 18.15 5.50
C ARG A 56 1.65 17.97 4.76
N GLY A 57 1.60 17.81 3.44
CA GLY A 57 2.78 17.55 2.64
C GLY A 57 2.89 18.44 1.42
N VAL A 58 4.13 18.74 1.04
CA VAL A 58 4.46 19.44 -0.18
C VAL A 58 5.66 18.78 -0.85
N ALA A 59 5.62 18.75 -2.17
CA ALA A 59 6.76 18.48 -3.04
C ALA A 59 6.59 19.27 -4.33
N GLU A 60 7.69 19.47 -5.04
CA GLU A 60 7.68 20.12 -6.35
C GLU A 60 8.34 19.20 -7.37
N TYR A 61 7.78 19.18 -8.57
CA TYR A 61 8.36 18.54 -9.73
C TYR A 61 8.55 19.57 -10.84
N THR A 62 9.71 19.58 -11.49
CA THR A 62 9.95 20.41 -12.68
C THR A 62 9.94 19.51 -13.91
N PHE A 63 9.12 19.85 -14.90
CA PHE A 63 9.03 19.10 -16.13
C PHE A 63 10.25 19.37 -17.03
N ASP A 64 10.76 18.32 -17.68
CA ASP A 64 11.88 18.40 -18.63
C ASP A 64 11.57 17.82 -20.01
N GLY A 65 10.41 17.15 -20.15
CA GLY A 65 9.93 16.60 -21.42
C GLY A 65 10.35 15.20 -21.73
N THR A 66 11.03 14.57 -20.79
CA THR A 66 11.42 13.17 -20.90
C THR A 66 10.49 12.27 -20.09
N GLU A 67 9.39 12.80 -19.54
CA GLU A 67 8.46 12.06 -18.70
C GLU A 67 7.75 10.94 -19.48
N THR A 68 8.26 9.73 -19.32
CA THR A 68 7.61 8.51 -19.80
C THR A 68 7.07 7.72 -18.61
N GLY A 69 5.74 7.54 -18.54
CA GLY A 69 5.10 6.75 -17.49
C GLY A 69 4.91 7.52 -16.18
N LEU A 70 4.97 6.81 -15.04
CA LEU A 70 4.72 7.37 -13.70
C LEU A 70 5.86 8.28 -13.25
N ILE A 71 5.55 9.56 -13.08
CA ILE A 71 6.40 10.53 -12.37
C ILE A 71 6.22 10.25 -10.89
N THR A 72 7.31 10.08 -10.14
CA THR A 72 7.26 9.76 -8.70
C THR A 72 8.12 10.72 -7.92
N VAL A 73 7.53 11.42 -6.96
CA VAL A 73 8.24 12.36 -6.09
C VAL A 73 8.10 11.94 -4.62
N PRO A 74 9.18 12.03 -3.81
CA PRO A 74 9.07 11.96 -2.37
C PRO A 74 8.20 13.10 -1.84
N ILE A 75 7.35 12.82 -0.85
CA ILE A 75 6.52 13.83 -0.19
C ILE A 75 7.03 14.04 1.24
N THR A 76 7.24 15.30 1.62
CA THR A 76 7.74 15.67 2.95
C THR A 76 6.76 16.56 3.69
N ASP A 77 6.81 16.52 5.02
CA ASP A 77 5.98 17.37 5.87
C ASP A 77 6.38 18.84 5.69
N ILE A 78 5.36 19.71 5.61
CA ILE A 78 5.53 21.14 5.34
C ILE A 78 6.31 21.89 6.44
N PHE A 79 6.46 21.32 7.64
CA PHE A 79 7.08 22.00 8.78
C PHE A 79 8.56 21.66 8.97
N ASP A 80 8.98 20.45 8.64
CA ASP A 80 10.29 19.92 9.03
C ASP A 80 11.01 19.08 7.96
N ASP A 81 10.48 19.03 6.73
CA ASP A 81 10.99 18.20 5.63
C ASP A 81 11.13 16.70 5.97
N ALA A 82 10.46 16.22 7.02
CA ALA A 82 10.48 14.82 7.43
C ALA A 82 9.41 14.00 6.68
N ALA A 83 9.42 12.68 6.88
CA ALA A 83 8.31 11.84 6.42
C ALA A 83 7.02 12.14 7.19
N ILE A 84 5.90 12.09 6.49
CA ILE A 84 4.59 12.44 7.05
C ILE A 84 3.98 11.20 7.71
N PRO A 85 3.85 11.14 9.05
CA PRO A 85 3.16 10.04 9.70
C PRO A 85 1.66 10.08 9.37
N LEU A 86 1.07 8.91 9.13
CA LEU A 86 -0.36 8.77 8.91
C LEU A 86 -1.09 8.58 10.24
N GLU A 87 -2.29 9.12 10.32
CA GLU A 87 -3.19 9.00 11.46
C GLU A 87 -4.28 7.96 11.19
N ASP A 88 -4.78 7.36 12.27
CA ASP A 88 -5.96 6.50 12.21
C ASP A 88 -7.21 7.34 11.92
N ASP A 89 -8.18 6.72 11.25
CA ASP A 89 -9.48 7.31 10.92
C ASP A 89 -9.42 8.66 10.17
N ARG A 90 -8.37 8.88 9.36
CA ARG A 90 -8.18 10.11 8.60
C ARG A 90 -8.32 9.94 7.09
N TYR A 91 -8.76 11.00 6.41
CA TYR A 91 -8.67 11.10 4.95
C TYR A 91 -7.39 11.82 4.56
N TYR A 92 -6.78 11.35 3.49
CA TYR A 92 -5.64 11.99 2.86
C TYR A 92 -5.96 12.18 1.38
N MET A 93 -5.69 13.38 0.86
CA MET A 93 -5.92 13.75 -0.54
C MET A 93 -4.59 14.14 -1.15
N ALA A 94 -4.14 13.36 -2.15
CA ALA A 94 -3.00 13.72 -2.98
C ALA A 94 -3.51 14.55 -4.16
N VAL A 95 -2.97 15.75 -4.33
CA VAL A 95 -3.39 16.72 -5.35
C VAL A 95 -2.18 17.13 -6.16
N ILE A 96 -2.35 17.16 -7.48
CA ILE A 96 -1.35 17.66 -8.43
C ILE A 96 -1.86 18.99 -8.97
N GLN A 97 -1.14 20.08 -8.69
CA GLN A 97 -1.41 21.40 -9.23
C GLN A 97 -0.34 21.76 -10.25
N PHE A 98 -0.74 21.85 -11.51
CA PHE A 98 0.14 22.28 -12.60
C PHE A 98 0.34 23.79 -12.58
N VAL A 99 1.59 24.24 -12.68
CA VAL A 99 1.99 25.63 -12.76
C VAL A 99 2.64 25.86 -14.12
N ALA A 100 1.88 26.52 -14.99
CA ALA A 100 2.30 26.88 -16.34
C ALA A 100 3.38 27.98 -16.30
N ALA A 101 4.48 27.77 -17.02
CA ALA A 101 5.54 28.76 -17.21
C ALA A 101 5.11 29.84 -18.22
N GLN A 102 4.28 29.48 -19.20
CA GLN A 102 3.79 30.38 -20.24
C GLN A 102 2.28 30.25 -20.43
N GLU A 103 1.65 31.33 -20.89
CA GLU A 103 0.24 31.32 -21.25
C GLU A 103 -0.02 30.31 -22.38
N GLY A 104 -0.93 29.37 -22.15
CA GLY A 104 -1.29 28.31 -23.10
C GLY A 104 -0.62 26.97 -22.84
N ASP A 105 0.34 26.88 -21.91
CA ASP A 105 0.86 25.58 -21.47
C ASP A 105 -0.26 24.82 -20.75
N THR A 106 -0.46 23.56 -21.15
CA THR A 106 -1.54 22.71 -20.63
C THR A 106 -0.99 21.38 -20.16
N TYR A 107 -1.58 20.89 -19.09
CA TYR A 107 -1.27 19.58 -18.51
C TYR A 107 -2.50 18.69 -18.61
N PHE A 108 -2.36 17.54 -19.25
CA PHE A 108 -3.39 16.52 -19.36
C PHE A 108 -3.01 15.30 -18.53
N MET A 109 -3.77 15.07 -17.44
CA MET A 109 -3.63 13.88 -16.61
C MET A 109 -4.00 12.64 -17.39
N THR A 110 -3.22 11.57 -17.23
CA THR A 110 -3.63 10.25 -17.70
C THR A 110 -4.79 9.76 -16.82
N ALA A 111 -5.85 9.28 -17.46
CA ALA A 111 -6.95 8.60 -16.78
C ALA A 111 -6.79 7.08 -16.92
N ALA A 112 -7.02 6.36 -15.83
CA ALA A 112 -6.88 4.91 -15.80
C ALA A 112 -8.01 4.16 -16.54
N GLU A 113 -9.05 4.84 -17.04
CA GLU A 113 -10.17 4.19 -17.74
C GLU A 113 -9.74 3.48 -19.03
N ASP A 114 -8.61 3.87 -19.61
CA ASP A 114 -8.01 3.20 -20.78
C ASP A 114 -7.33 1.86 -20.42
N THR A 115 -7.12 1.55 -19.12
CA THR A 115 -6.31 0.39 -18.68
C THR A 115 -6.95 -0.46 -17.57
N TYR A 116 -7.71 0.11 -16.64
CA TYR A 116 -8.28 -0.60 -15.48
C TYR A 116 -9.74 -0.18 -15.15
N PRO A 117 -10.69 -1.13 -15.01
CA PRO A 117 -12.09 -0.81 -14.72
C PRO A 117 -12.31 -0.55 -13.22
N TYR A 118 -12.38 0.72 -12.81
CA TYR A 118 -12.68 1.14 -11.43
C TYR A 118 -14.18 1.29 -11.13
N GLY A 119 -15.06 1.06 -12.11
CA GLY A 119 -16.51 1.33 -11.98
C GLY A 119 -17.20 0.58 -10.83
N ALA A 120 -16.75 -0.64 -10.48
CA ALA A 120 -17.29 -1.39 -9.35
C ALA A 120 -16.96 -0.73 -8.00
N THR A 121 -15.74 -0.20 -7.86
CA THR A 121 -15.30 0.51 -6.66
C THR A 121 -16.06 1.83 -6.48
N VAL A 122 -16.25 2.58 -7.58
CA VAL A 122 -17.04 3.81 -7.58
C VAL A 122 -18.52 3.54 -7.25
N PHE A 123 -19.08 2.44 -7.76
CA PHE A 123 -20.44 2.02 -7.42
C PHE A 123 -20.60 1.67 -5.94
N ILE A 124 -19.60 1.00 -5.34
CA ILE A 124 -19.62 0.66 -3.91
C ILE A 124 -19.53 1.93 -3.06
N SER A 125 -18.63 2.86 -3.39
CA SER A 125 -18.54 4.14 -2.67
C SER A 125 -19.84 4.93 -2.79
N ASP A 126 -20.47 4.97 -3.96
CA ASP A 126 -21.76 5.64 -4.13
C ASP A 126 -22.90 4.95 -3.36
N SER A 127 -23.08 3.64 -3.55
CA SER A 127 -24.21 2.92 -2.98
C SER A 127 -24.14 2.81 -1.45
N LEU A 128 -22.93 2.75 -0.88
CA LEU A 128 -22.71 2.64 0.57
C LEU A 128 -22.50 3.98 1.29
N SER A 129 -22.10 5.04 0.58
CA SER A 129 -22.12 6.40 1.15
C SER A 129 -23.54 6.89 1.39
N VAL A 130 -24.49 6.51 0.52
CA VAL A 130 -25.92 6.82 0.65
C VAL A 130 -26.56 6.12 1.87
N THR A 131 -26.07 4.94 2.28
CA THR A 131 -26.61 4.22 3.45
C THR A 131 -26.03 4.68 4.79
N GLY A 132 -25.01 5.55 4.79
CA GLY A 132 -24.37 6.08 6.01
C GLY A 132 -23.54 5.07 6.79
N GLU A 133 -23.30 3.88 6.23
CA GLU A 133 -22.50 2.81 6.85
C GLU A 133 -20.99 2.98 6.61
N LEU A 134 -20.60 3.75 5.59
CA LEU A 134 -19.22 4.12 5.32
C LEU A 134 -19.10 5.65 5.22
N PRO A 135 -18.02 6.25 5.73
CA PRO A 135 -17.79 7.67 5.55
C PRO A 135 -17.59 7.95 4.05
N ALA A 136 -18.22 9.01 3.55
CA ALA A 136 -18.86 9.11 2.23
C ALA A 136 -17.97 8.92 0.99
N THR A 137 -16.66 8.75 1.12
CA THR A 137 -15.74 8.78 -0.02
C THR A 137 -14.50 7.90 0.19
N TYR A 138 -14.69 6.58 0.29
CA TYR A 138 -13.55 5.65 0.45
C TYR A 138 -12.57 5.68 -0.75
N TYR A 139 -13.08 5.99 -1.95
CA TYR A 139 -12.34 6.16 -3.21
C TYR A 139 -12.95 7.33 -4.01
N GLY A 140 -12.67 8.56 -3.61
CA GLY A 140 -13.06 9.76 -4.35
C GLY A 140 -11.86 10.41 -5.00
N ASN A 141 -11.97 10.72 -6.28
CA ASN A 141 -11.10 11.71 -6.89
C ASN A 141 -11.59 13.08 -6.47
N VAL A 142 -10.67 14.02 -6.29
CA VAL A 142 -11.00 15.41 -6.04
C VAL A 142 -10.54 16.25 -7.21
N LEU A 143 -11.40 17.15 -7.68
CA LEU A 143 -11.06 18.16 -8.66
C LEU A 143 -11.33 19.51 -8.04
N GLU A 144 -10.38 20.43 -8.17
CA GLU A 144 -10.58 21.80 -7.77
C GLU A 144 -11.77 22.42 -8.54
N VAL A 145 -12.68 23.06 -7.79
CA VAL A 145 -13.82 23.78 -8.34
C VAL A 145 -13.91 25.15 -7.68
N GLY A 146 -14.20 26.18 -8.47
CA GLY A 146 -14.34 27.53 -7.95
C GLY A 146 -13.27 28.49 -8.48
N ASN A 147 -12.74 29.34 -7.62
CA ASN A 147 -11.80 30.41 -7.99
C ASN A 147 -10.34 29.92 -7.83
N PRO A 148 -9.62 29.62 -8.93
CA PRO A 148 -8.26 29.07 -8.87
C PRO A 148 -7.20 30.04 -8.33
N ASP A 149 -7.52 31.33 -8.29
CA ASP A 149 -6.63 32.37 -7.74
C ASP A 149 -6.98 32.73 -6.28
N GLY A 150 -7.89 31.98 -5.64
CA GLY A 150 -8.36 32.22 -4.28
C GLY A 150 -7.48 31.57 -3.22
N ALA A 151 -7.39 32.19 -2.03
CA ALA A 151 -6.80 31.57 -0.85
C ALA A 151 -7.63 30.39 -0.30
N ASP A 152 -8.87 30.27 -0.76
CA ASP A 152 -9.91 29.35 -0.28
C ASP A 152 -10.28 28.39 -1.41
N VAL A 153 -9.49 27.32 -1.57
CA VAL A 153 -9.68 26.31 -2.61
C VAL A 153 -10.71 25.28 -2.18
N THR A 154 -11.79 25.13 -2.94
CA THR A 154 -12.77 24.06 -2.74
C THR A 154 -12.52 22.93 -3.72
N PHE A 155 -12.59 21.68 -3.26
CA PHE A 155 -12.57 20.53 -4.15
C PHE A 155 -13.95 19.90 -4.28
N SER A 156 -14.26 19.38 -5.45
CA SER A 156 -15.42 18.53 -5.69
C SER A 156 -15.00 17.07 -5.71
N THR A 157 -15.65 16.25 -4.90
CA THR A 157 -15.47 14.78 -4.88
C THR A 157 -16.11 14.08 -6.09
N VAL A 158 -16.80 14.84 -6.94
CA VAL A 158 -17.49 14.37 -8.15
C VAL A 158 -17.05 15.14 -9.41
N GLY A 159 -16.00 15.96 -9.32
CA GLY A 159 -15.62 16.87 -10.41
C GLY A 159 -15.12 16.17 -11.68
N PHE A 160 -14.53 14.97 -11.56
CA PHE A 160 -14.21 14.08 -12.69
C PHE A 160 -15.40 13.24 -13.16
N GLY A 161 -16.58 13.43 -12.56
CA GLY A 161 -17.68 12.48 -12.65
C GLY A 161 -17.32 11.15 -11.98
N ARG A 162 -17.92 10.06 -12.46
CA ARG A 162 -17.78 8.71 -11.87
C ARG A 162 -17.08 7.70 -12.77
N ASN A 163 -16.73 8.14 -13.98
CA ASN A 163 -16.16 7.27 -15.00
C ASN A 163 -14.65 7.52 -15.19
N ILE A 164 -14.19 8.74 -14.87
CA ILE A 164 -12.81 9.16 -15.05
C ILE A 164 -12.07 9.03 -13.72
N VAL A 165 -10.95 8.31 -13.74
CA VAL A 165 -10.04 8.15 -12.60
C VAL A 165 -8.65 8.63 -13.00
N PRO A 166 -8.23 9.85 -12.62
CA PRO A 166 -6.86 10.30 -12.87
C PRO A 166 -5.85 9.38 -12.16
N ILE A 167 -4.71 9.15 -12.79
CA ILE A 167 -3.61 8.40 -12.19
C ILE A 167 -2.85 9.32 -11.25
N VAL A 168 -3.20 9.24 -9.96
CA VAL A 168 -2.47 9.81 -8.83
C VAL A 168 -2.46 8.78 -7.72
N GLU A 169 -1.28 8.39 -7.26
CA GLU A 169 -1.09 7.32 -6.30
C GLU A 169 -0.20 7.79 -5.15
N MET A 170 -0.59 7.47 -3.91
CA MET A 170 0.25 7.69 -2.74
C MET A 170 0.85 6.36 -2.29
N SER A 171 2.17 6.30 -2.20
CA SER A 171 2.89 5.19 -1.57
C SER A 171 2.93 5.38 -0.05
N ILE A 172 2.66 4.31 0.67
CA ILE A 172 2.75 4.25 2.14
C ILE A 172 3.79 3.21 2.57
N GLY A 173 4.44 3.42 3.71
CA GLY A 173 5.37 2.43 4.25
C GLY A 173 5.65 2.60 5.73
N LEU A 174 6.20 1.57 6.36
CA LEU A 174 6.53 1.57 7.80
C LEU A 174 7.85 2.29 8.11
N ASN A 175 8.55 2.77 7.10
CA ASN A 175 9.83 3.45 7.24
C ASN A 175 9.64 4.96 7.05
N GLY A 176 10.01 5.75 8.06
CA GLY A 176 10.00 7.21 8.00
C GLY A 176 11.23 7.82 7.30
N ASN A 177 12.22 7.01 6.90
CA ASN A 177 13.31 7.48 6.06
C ASN A 177 12.93 7.34 4.58
N LEU A 178 12.74 8.48 3.90
CA LEU A 178 12.32 8.54 2.50
C LEU A 178 13.41 8.07 1.52
N SER A 179 14.68 8.07 1.93
CA SER A 179 15.81 7.62 1.09
C SER A 179 16.03 6.11 1.10
N LEU A 180 15.35 5.37 1.96
CA LEU A 180 15.43 3.91 2.07
C LEU A 180 14.11 3.29 1.62
N ASP A 181 14.11 2.04 1.16
CA ASP A 181 12.88 1.36 0.76
C ASP A 181 11.82 1.34 1.87
N PRO A 182 10.51 1.31 1.52
CA PRO A 182 9.47 1.05 2.50
C PRO A 182 9.77 -0.29 3.18
N LEU A 183 9.78 -0.29 4.52
CA LEU A 183 9.76 -1.53 5.28
C LEU A 183 8.41 -2.19 4.99
N VAL A 184 8.38 -3.11 4.04
CA VAL A 184 7.23 -3.97 3.80
C VAL A 184 7.30 -5.11 4.79
N SER A 185 6.18 -5.39 5.47
CA SER A 185 6.08 -6.57 6.34
C SER A 185 5.93 -7.82 5.48
N THR A 186 6.99 -8.15 4.76
CA THR A 186 7.22 -9.49 4.21
C THR A 186 8.30 -10.10 5.08
N LYS A 187 7.96 -11.13 5.86
CA LYS A 187 9.04 -11.94 6.45
C LYS A 187 9.84 -12.52 5.29
N ASP A 188 11.10 -12.15 5.19
CA ASP A 188 12.00 -12.64 4.15
C ASP A 188 12.01 -14.16 4.10
N ALA A 189 12.37 -14.74 2.95
CA ALA A 189 12.61 -16.18 2.89
C ALA A 189 13.81 -16.52 3.80
N LEU A 190 13.74 -17.62 4.56
CA LEU A 190 14.90 -18.05 5.34
C LEU A 190 16.11 -18.29 4.42
N PRO A 191 17.29 -17.71 4.74
CA PRO A 191 18.52 -17.89 3.97
C PRO A 191 18.91 -19.36 3.75
N ASP A 192 19.73 -19.64 2.73
CA ASP A 192 20.06 -21.00 2.31
C ASP A 192 20.88 -21.81 3.35
N ASP A 193 21.58 -21.14 4.26
CA ASP A 193 22.33 -21.75 5.37
C ASP A 193 21.43 -22.20 6.54
N TYR A 194 20.13 -21.89 6.51
CA TYR A 194 19.12 -22.49 7.38
C TYR A 194 18.64 -23.80 6.74
N VAL A 195 19.06 -24.94 7.29
CA VAL A 195 18.63 -26.27 6.84
C VAL A 195 17.30 -26.59 7.49
N ILE A 196 16.21 -26.55 6.73
CA ILE A 196 14.88 -26.93 7.19
C ILE A 196 14.33 -27.98 6.25
N GLU A 197 14.08 -29.18 6.74
CA GLU A 197 13.68 -30.34 5.94
C GLU A 197 12.60 -31.16 6.63
N THR A 198 11.74 -31.80 5.83
CA THR A 198 10.72 -32.73 6.34
C THR A 198 10.85 -34.11 5.71
N PHE A 199 10.84 -35.16 6.52
CA PHE A 199 10.94 -36.54 6.04
C PHE A 199 10.30 -37.56 7.01
N PRO A 200 9.80 -38.72 6.54
CA PRO A 200 9.62 -39.07 5.14
C PRO A 200 8.47 -38.26 4.52
N ASN A 201 8.53 -38.06 3.20
CA ASN A 201 7.43 -37.52 2.42
C ASN A 201 7.25 -38.39 1.17
N PRO A 202 6.12 -39.11 1.00
CA PRO A 202 4.93 -39.09 1.86
C PRO A 202 5.13 -39.70 3.26
N ALA A 203 4.45 -39.13 4.24
CA ALA A 203 4.41 -39.56 5.63
C ALA A 203 3.24 -40.53 5.87
N THR A 204 3.49 -41.65 6.55
CA THR A 204 2.45 -42.66 6.84
C THR A 204 2.00 -42.63 8.30
N THR A 205 2.96 -42.66 9.22
CA THR A 205 2.70 -42.68 10.68
C THR A 205 3.16 -41.41 11.38
N HIS A 206 4.20 -40.78 10.85
CA HIS A 206 4.80 -39.55 11.36
C HIS A 206 5.62 -38.90 10.25
N PHE A 207 5.92 -37.62 10.42
CA PHE A 207 7.03 -36.95 9.74
C PHE A 207 7.94 -36.28 10.78
N THR A 208 9.20 -36.13 10.40
CA THR A 208 10.23 -35.44 11.16
C THR A 208 10.52 -34.12 10.48
N LEU A 209 10.59 -33.04 11.26
CA LEU A 209 11.11 -31.74 10.87
C LEU A 209 12.55 -31.63 11.41
N ASN A 210 13.53 -31.65 10.51
CA ASN A 210 14.92 -31.32 10.83
C ASN A 210 15.12 -29.81 10.65
N MET A 211 15.72 -29.17 11.64
CA MET A 211 16.07 -27.75 11.62
C MET A 211 17.51 -27.58 12.07
N GLU A 212 18.31 -26.90 11.27
CA GLU A 212 19.68 -26.46 11.60
C GLU A 212 19.80 -25.00 11.17
N MET A 213 20.28 -24.17 12.09
CA MET A 213 20.40 -22.72 11.92
C MET A 213 21.83 -22.31 12.28
N PRO A 214 22.36 -21.21 11.67
CA PRO A 214 23.71 -20.73 11.99
C PRO A 214 23.85 -20.36 13.47
N ASP A 215 22.83 -19.70 14.04
CA ASP A 215 22.81 -19.21 15.41
C ASP A 215 21.56 -19.67 16.18
N MET A 216 21.67 -19.72 17.52
CA MET A 216 20.53 -19.97 18.42
C MET A 216 19.50 -18.86 18.32
N GLN A 217 18.24 -19.22 18.07
CA GLN A 217 17.15 -18.25 17.97
C GLN A 217 15.78 -18.84 18.30
N ASP A 218 14.80 -17.97 18.48
CA ASP A 218 13.41 -18.38 18.67
C ASP A 218 12.77 -18.80 17.34
N VAL A 219 12.05 -19.92 17.37
CA VAL A 219 11.44 -20.55 16.20
C VAL A 219 9.99 -20.86 16.47
N THR A 220 9.12 -20.42 15.57
CA THR A 220 7.70 -20.80 15.55
C THR A 220 7.43 -21.71 14.36
N VAL A 221 6.90 -22.90 14.64
CA VAL A 221 6.45 -23.86 13.64
C VAL A 221 4.93 -23.91 13.64
N ILE A 222 4.32 -23.76 12.47
CA ILE A 222 2.87 -23.83 12.28
C ILE A 222 2.59 -24.86 11.19
N VAL A 223 1.68 -25.79 11.46
CA VAL A 223 1.20 -26.74 10.47
C VAL A 223 -0.25 -26.44 10.12
N TYR A 224 -0.54 -26.33 8.83
CA TYR A 224 -1.88 -26.02 8.33
C TYR A 224 -2.25 -26.87 7.12
N ASP A 225 -3.56 -27.05 6.92
CA ASP A 225 -4.13 -27.79 5.80
C ASP A 225 -4.23 -26.94 4.51
N LEU A 226 -4.74 -27.55 3.43
CA LEU A 226 -4.96 -26.86 2.15
C LEU A 226 -5.95 -25.69 2.22
N LYS A 227 -6.81 -25.64 3.24
CA LYS A 227 -7.78 -24.56 3.47
C LYS A 227 -7.19 -23.44 4.34
N GLY A 228 -5.93 -23.56 4.76
CA GLY A 228 -5.28 -22.61 5.66
C GLY A 228 -5.70 -22.77 7.13
N GLN A 229 -6.40 -23.85 7.49
CA GLN A 229 -6.74 -24.13 8.88
C GLN A 229 -5.46 -24.55 9.62
N THR A 230 -5.11 -23.80 10.67
CA THR A 230 -4.01 -24.17 11.56
C THR A 230 -4.40 -25.42 12.36
N LEU A 231 -3.60 -26.46 12.22
CA LEU A 231 -3.77 -27.73 12.92
C LEU A 231 -3.06 -27.69 14.27
N PHE A 232 -1.82 -27.21 14.30
CA PHE A 232 -1.09 -26.94 15.52
C PHE A 232 0.02 -25.90 15.31
N THR A 233 0.40 -25.27 16.42
CA THR A 233 1.49 -24.31 16.51
C THR A 233 2.42 -24.73 17.64
N GLN A 234 3.71 -24.79 17.36
CA GLN A 234 4.76 -25.12 18.32
C GLN A 234 5.80 -24.01 18.35
N LYS A 235 6.23 -23.63 19.55
CA LYS A 235 7.32 -22.66 19.75
C LYS A 235 8.51 -23.37 20.37
N TYR A 236 9.69 -23.01 19.90
CA TYR A 236 10.98 -23.41 20.43
C TYR A 236 11.78 -22.15 20.71
N ASN A 237 12.32 -22.06 21.92
CA ASN A 237 13.17 -20.94 22.29
C ASN A 237 14.63 -21.39 22.22
N ASP A 238 15.53 -20.48 21.84
CA ASP A 238 16.99 -20.72 21.79
C ASP A 238 17.39 -21.98 20.98
N LEU A 239 16.73 -22.21 19.83
CA LEU A 239 16.99 -23.38 18.98
C LEU A 239 18.07 -23.07 17.94
N GLN A 240 19.14 -23.87 17.92
CA GLN A 240 20.11 -23.90 16.83
C GLN A 240 19.94 -25.15 15.95
N THR A 241 19.73 -26.31 16.58
CA THR A 241 19.53 -27.58 15.89
C THR A 241 18.45 -28.38 16.58
N GLY A 242 17.59 -29.04 15.82
CA GLY A 242 16.59 -29.96 16.38
C GLY A 242 15.93 -30.86 15.36
N ASN A 243 15.55 -32.05 15.82
CA ASN A 243 14.76 -33.02 15.07
C ASN A 243 13.44 -33.25 15.79
N PHE A 244 12.34 -32.83 15.19
CA PHE A 244 11.02 -32.85 15.82
C PHE A 244 10.08 -33.79 15.08
N ARG A 245 9.58 -34.78 15.80
CA ARG A 245 8.64 -35.76 15.27
C ARG A 245 7.20 -35.29 15.49
N TYR A 246 6.41 -35.34 14.43
CA TYR A 246 4.97 -35.06 14.43
C TYR A 246 4.22 -36.30 13.95
N ASP A 247 3.36 -36.85 14.81
CA ASP A 247 2.56 -38.02 14.46
C ASP A 247 1.38 -37.62 13.57
N THR A 248 1.08 -38.44 12.55
CA THR A 248 0.03 -38.16 11.55
C THR A 248 -1.30 -38.85 11.85
N ALA A 249 -1.45 -39.46 13.03
CA ALA A 249 -2.61 -40.26 13.41
C ALA A 249 -3.93 -39.48 13.29
N ASP A 250 -3.93 -38.23 13.75
CA ASP A 250 -5.09 -37.34 13.75
C ASP A 250 -5.20 -36.50 12.46
N LEU A 251 -4.29 -36.71 11.50
CA LEU A 251 -4.28 -36.02 10.22
C LEU A 251 -4.95 -36.89 9.14
N PRO A 252 -5.99 -36.39 8.46
CA PRO A 252 -6.51 -37.03 7.25
C PRO A 252 -5.42 -37.25 6.19
N ALA A 253 -5.60 -38.24 5.31
CA ALA A 253 -4.73 -38.36 4.14
C ALA A 253 -4.92 -37.12 3.25
N GLY A 254 -3.83 -36.46 2.87
CA GLY A 254 -3.89 -35.16 2.20
C GLY A 254 -2.56 -34.42 2.20
N MET A 255 -2.60 -33.18 1.70
CA MET A 255 -1.45 -32.28 1.68
C MET A 255 -1.52 -31.28 2.83
N TYR A 256 -0.36 -31.04 3.43
CA TYR A 256 -0.17 -30.11 4.54
C TYR A 256 1.03 -29.21 4.27
N PHE A 257 1.03 -28.06 4.93
CA PHE A 257 2.12 -27.11 4.90
C PHE A 257 2.71 -26.97 6.30
N VAL A 258 4.04 -27.02 6.38
CA VAL A 258 4.81 -26.76 7.59
C VAL A 258 5.53 -25.44 7.39
N ARG A 259 5.12 -24.40 8.09
CA ARG A 259 5.77 -23.09 8.08
C ARG A 259 6.65 -22.95 9.31
N VAL A 260 7.94 -22.70 9.06
CA VAL A 260 8.93 -22.33 10.08
C VAL A 260 9.17 -20.84 9.98
N SER A 261 9.09 -20.12 11.08
CA SER A 261 9.32 -18.67 11.15
C SER A 261 10.29 -18.33 12.27
N THR A 262 11.28 -17.51 11.95
CA THR A 262 12.22 -16.92 12.91
C THR A 262 12.20 -15.39 12.77
N GLU A 263 13.17 -14.71 13.39
CA GLU A 263 13.43 -13.28 13.16
C GLU A 263 14.01 -13.03 11.76
N ALA A 264 14.91 -13.90 11.29
CA ALA A 264 15.58 -13.78 9.99
C ALA A 264 14.68 -14.07 8.78
N GLY A 265 13.53 -14.73 8.98
CA GLY A 265 12.62 -15.00 7.87
C GLY A 265 11.60 -16.12 8.13
N SER A 266 11.00 -16.64 7.07
CA SER A 266 10.17 -17.84 7.12
C SER A 266 10.36 -18.76 5.91
N ARG A 267 10.18 -20.06 6.11
CA ARG A 267 10.18 -21.08 5.05
C ARG A 267 8.98 -22.00 5.22
N THR A 268 8.36 -22.36 4.10
CA THR A 268 7.21 -23.27 4.06
C THR A 268 7.54 -24.53 3.28
N LEU A 269 7.37 -25.68 3.93
CA LEU A 269 7.54 -27.01 3.32
C LEU A 269 6.19 -27.68 3.10
N LYS A 270 6.13 -28.55 2.09
CA LYS A 270 4.95 -29.36 1.78
C LYS A 270 5.16 -30.77 2.31
N VAL A 271 4.16 -31.33 2.98
CA VAL A 271 4.15 -32.72 3.45
C VAL A 271 2.88 -33.41 2.95
N SER A 272 3.03 -34.57 2.31
CA SER A 272 1.91 -35.44 1.93
C SER A 272 1.73 -36.52 2.99
N VAL A 273 0.51 -36.68 3.52
CA VAL A 273 0.17 -37.79 4.43
C VAL A 273 -0.64 -38.83 3.67
N GLN A 274 -0.22 -40.09 3.78
CA GLN A 274 -0.86 -41.26 3.17
C GLN A 274 -1.18 -42.32 4.23
N ARG A 275 -2.17 -43.17 3.97
CA ARG A 275 -2.56 -44.28 4.85
C ARG A 275 -2.37 -45.61 4.16
#